data_AF-A0A940LW59-F1
#
_entry.id   AF-A0A940LW59-F1
#
_cell.length_a   1.000
_cell.length_b   1.000
_cell.length_c   1.000
_cell.angle_alpha   90.00
_cell.angle_beta   90.00
_cell.angle_gamma   90.00
#
_symmetry.space_group_name_H-M   'P 1'
#
loop_
_entity.id
_entity.type
_entity.pdbx_description
1 polymer ?
#
loop_
_entity_poly.entity_id
_entity_poly.type
_entity_poly.pdbx_seq_one_letter_code
_entity_poly.pdbx_strand_id
1 'polypeptide(L)'
;MSRALSLEEVKALTHQLVAAVGGVIPAGIMLSVSHQRVSQWQNANHPDVMPFMGILTLQAAAQTDIVTGAASRAIKDDPQGDILGAMVETMNRASEALAATHEMEADGHRDAGEIHEVRAAFAALKKQVDRAHDVANGLTPTRHLRVVG
;
A
#
# COMPACT_ATOMS: atom_id res chain seq x y z
N MET A 1 -19.50 0.78 7.00
CA MET A 1 -19.40 0.21 8.36
C MET A 1 -17.96 -0.23 8.63
N SER A 2 -17.32 0.31 9.68
CA SER A 2 -16.02 -0.20 10.19
C SER A 2 -16.13 -1.68 10.55
N ARG A 3 -15.21 -2.52 10.04
CA ARG A 3 -15.13 -3.94 10.40
C ARG A 3 -13.71 -4.46 10.45
N ALA A 4 -13.49 -5.53 11.21
CA ALA A 4 -12.26 -6.29 11.13
C ALA A 4 -12.17 -7.05 9.78
N LEU A 5 -10.94 -7.29 9.34
CA LEU A 5 -10.69 -8.21 8.24
C LEU A 5 -11.11 -9.63 8.65
N SER A 6 -11.78 -10.33 7.74
CA SER A 6 -12.04 -11.76 7.87
C SER A 6 -10.75 -12.56 7.72
N LEU A 7 -10.77 -13.81 8.20
CA LEU A 7 -9.63 -14.72 8.06
C LEU A 7 -9.22 -14.89 6.58
N GLU A 8 -10.20 -15.05 5.68
CA GLU A 8 -9.97 -15.22 4.25
C GLU A 8 -9.28 -14.00 3.62
N GLU A 9 -9.67 -12.79 4.03
CA GLU A 9 -9.04 -11.55 3.57
C GLU A 9 -7.59 -11.44 4.07
N VAL A 10 -7.34 -11.77 5.35
CA VAL A 10 -5.98 -11.81 5.90
C VAL A 10 -5.11 -12.81 5.14
N LYS A 11 -5.65 -13.99 4.78
CA LYS A 11 -4.93 -15.00 3.98
C LYS A 11 -4.60 -14.49 2.58
N ALA A 12 -5.54 -13.86 1.90
CA ALA A 12 -5.32 -13.31 0.58
C ALA A 12 -4.29 -12.18 0.57
N LEU A 13 -4.36 -11.27 1.56
CA LEU A 13 -3.37 -10.21 1.73
C LEU A 13 -2.00 -10.77 2.11
N THR A 14 -1.94 -11.84 2.91
CA THR A 14 -0.69 -12.55 3.22
C THR A 14 -0.07 -13.15 1.95
N HIS A 15 -0.88 -13.70 1.04
CA HIS A 15 -0.41 -14.19 -0.25
C HIS A 15 0.16 -13.06 -1.13
N GLN A 16 -0.52 -11.91 -1.18
CA GLN A 16 0.00 -10.72 -1.89
C GLN A 16 1.32 -10.23 -1.29
N LEU A 17 1.42 -10.19 0.04
CA LEU A 17 2.63 -9.78 0.75
C LEU A 17 3.80 -10.72 0.45
N VAL A 18 3.57 -12.04 0.48
CA VAL A 18 4.59 -13.03 0.12
C VAL A 18 5.02 -12.89 -1.34
N ALA A 19 4.10 -12.60 -2.26
CA ALA A 19 4.45 -12.33 -3.66
C ALA A 19 5.30 -11.06 -3.81
N ALA A 20 4.99 -9.99 -3.08
CA ALA A 20 5.71 -8.72 -3.13
C ALA A 20 7.18 -8.83 -2.68
N VAL A 21 7.49 -9.74 -1.75
CA VAL A 21 8.88 -10.01 -1.31
C VAL A 21 9.61 -11.05 -2.16
N GLY A 22 9.03 -11.49 -3.28
CA GLY A 22 9.66 -12.46 -4.21
C GLY A 22 9.25 -13.92 -4.01
N GLY A 23 8.20 -14.19 -3.23
CA GLY A 23 7.61 -15.51 -3.05
C GLY A 23 7.98 -16.22 -1.74
N VAL A 24 7.58 -17.49 -1.64
CA VAL A 24 7.65 -18.29 -0.40
C VAL A 24 9.08 -18.49 0.11
N ILE A 25 10.03 -18.70 -0.80
CA ILE A 25 11.44 -18.97 -0.45
C ILE A 25 12.09 -17.71 0.16
N PRO A 26 12.10 -16.54 -0.51
CA PRO A 26 12.59 -15.31 0.11
C PRO A 26 11.91 -14.96 1.43
N ALA A 27 10.57 -15.10 1.49
CA ALA A 27 9.81 -14.83 2.70
C ALA A 27 10.23 -15.74 3.87
N GLY A 28 10.48 -17.03 3.61
CA GLY A 28 10.95 -17.97 4.64
C GLY A 28 12.34 -17.61 5.16
N ILE A 29 13.25 -17.20 4.27
CA ILE A 29 14.60 -16.74 4.64
C ILE A 29 14.50 -15.48 5.52
N MET A 30 13.75 -14.46 5.09
CA MET A 30 13.59 -13.19 5.83
C MET A 30 13.00 -13.41 7.23
N LEU A 31 12.07 -14.36 7.36
CA LEU A 31 11.39 -14.66 8.61
C LEU A 31 12.08 -15.73 9.46
N SER A 32 13.15 -16.35 8.95
CA SER A 32 13.84 -17.47 9.60
C SER A 32 12.91 -18.64 9.93
N VAL A 33 11.99 -18.96 9.02
CA VAL A 33 11.03 -20.08 9.15
C VAL A 33 11.04 -20.96 7.90
N SER A 34 10.52 -22.19 8.02
CA SER A 34 10.45 -23.11 6.89
C SER A 34 9.51 -22.61 5.79
N HIS A 35 9.82 -22.93 4.53
CA HIS A 35 8.96 -22.59 3.39
C HIS A 35 7.56 -23.21 3.54
N GLN A 36 7.47 -24.40 4.12
CA GLN A 36 6.20 -25.07 4.41
C GLN A 36 5.33 -24.24 5.37
N ARG A 37 5.94 -23.59 6.38
CA ARG A 37 5.24 -22.71 7.31
C ARG A 37 4.66 -21.49 6.60
N VAL A 38 5.45 -20.86 5.73
CA VAL A 38 4.99 -19.72 4.91
C VAL A 38 3.86 -20.12 3.96
N SER A 39 3.91 -21.32 3.37
CA SER A 39 2.82 -21.86 2.54
C SER A 39 1.55 -22.12 3.35
N GLN A 40 1.67 -22.65 4.59
CA GLN A 40 0.51 -22.86 5.48
C GLN A 40 -0.20 -21.54 5.81
N TRP A 41 0.57 -20.46 6.06
CA TRP A 41 0.00 -19.15 6.33
C TRP A 41 -0.78 -18.55 5.16
N GLN A 42 -0.51 -18.97 3.92
CA GLN A 42 -1.25 -18.53 2.73
C GLN A 42 -2.43 -19.44 2.39
N ASN A 43 -2.44 -20.68 2.91
CA ASN A 43 -3.51 -21.63 2.63
C ASN A 43 -4.81 -21.19 3.32
N ALA A 44 -5.87 -20.99 2.52
CA ALA A 44 -7.20 -20.59 2.99
C ALA A 44 -7.85 -21.62 3.93
N ASN A 45 -7.55 -22.91 3.74
CA ASN A 45 -8.12 -24.00 4.52
C ASN A 45 -7.34 -24.30 5.82
N HIS A 46 -6.19 -23.64 6.02
CA HIS A 46 -5.37 -23.86 7.21
C HIS A 46 -5.64 -22.76 8.24
N PRO A 47 -5.94 -23.08 9.51
CA PRO A 47 -6.33 -22.07 10.51
C PRO A 47 -5.21 -21.10 10.87
N ASP A 48 -3.94 -21.54 10.82
CA ASP A 48 -2.81 -20.70 11.21
C ASP A 48 -2.62 -19.47 10.30
N VAL A 49 -2.49 -18.31 10.92
CA VAL A 49 -2.14 -17.04 10.27
C VAL A 49 -0.69 -16.66 10.55
N MET A 50 -0.13 -15.83 9.67
CA MET A 50 1.19 -15.24 9.90
C MET A 50 1.14 -14.37 11.17
N PRO A 51 2.11 -14.53 12.10
CA PRO A 51 2.20 -13.64 13.25
C PRO A 51 2.38 -12.19 12.82
N PHE A 52 1.81 -11.25 13.58
CA PHE A 52 1.85 -9.83 13.27
C PHE A 52 3.27 -9.29 13.04
N MET A 53 4.25 -9.73 13.84
CA MET A 53 5.65 -9.36 13.63
C MET A 53 6.20 -9.83 12.29
N GLY A 54 5.78 -11.01 11.81
CA GLY A 54 6.16 -11.49 10.48
C GLY A 54 5.58 -10.65 9.36
N ILE A 55 4.33 -10.19 9.52
CA ILE A 55 3.68 -9.27 8.58
C ILE A 55 4.49 -7.96 8.49
N LEU A 56 4.85 -7.36 9.63
CA LEU A 56 5.65 -6.12 9.65
C LEU A 56 7.02 -6.30 9.00
N THR A 57 7.72 -7.40 9.30
CA THR A 57 9.04 -7.68 8.69
C THR A 57 8.95 -7.78 7.17
N LEU A 58 7.97 -8.51 6.65
CA LEU A 58 7.81 -8.65 5.20
C LEU A 58 7.34 -7.35 4.54
N GLN A 59 6.48 -6.55 5.19
CA GLN A 59 6.05 -5.25 4.65
C GLN A 59 7.22 -4.25 4.60
N ALA A 60 8.09 -4.26 5.61
CA ALA A 60 9.32 -3.46 5.59
C ALA A 60 10.24 -3.88 4.43
N ALA A 61 10.38 -5.19 4.17
CA ALA A 61 11.15 -5.69 3.04
C ALA A 61 10.51 -5.37 1.68
N ALA A 62 9.18 -5.40 1.59
CA ALA A 62 8.43 -5.04 0.38
C ALA A 62 8.30 -3.52 0.18
N GLN A 63 8.65 -2.72 1.19
CA GLN A 63 8.45 -1.26 1.24
C GLN A 63 6.99 -0.85 0.96
N THR A 64 6.01 -1.66 1.39
CA THR A 64 4.58 -1.40 1.16
C THR A 64 3.70 -1.99 2.27
N ASP A 65 2.64 -1.28 2.63
CA ASP A 65 1.73 -1.64 3.74
C ASP A 65 0.50 -2.42 3.28
N ILE A 66 0.73 -3.62 2.73
CA ILE A 66 -0.34 -4.45 2.14
C ILE A 66 -1.37 -4.88 3.18
N VAL A 67 -0.94 -5.56 4.26
CA VAL A 67 -1.88 -6.18 5.22
C VAL A 67 -2.31 -5.16 6.27
N THR A 68 -1.38 -4.40 6.85
CA THR A 68 -1.71 -3.38 7.86
C THR A 68 -2.48 -2.20 7.29
N GLY A 69 -2.18 -1.79 6.05
CA GLY A 69 -2.92 -0.75 5.34
C GLY A 69 -4.36 -1.17 5.07
N ALA A 70 -4.57 -2.41 4.60
CA ALA A 70 -5.91 -2.96 4.41
C ALA A 70 -6.69 -3.05 5.74
N ALA A 71 -6.05 -3.48 6.83
CA ALA A 71 -6.67 -3.52 8.16
C ALA A 71 -7.07 -2.11 8.64
N SER A 72 -6.20 -1.13 8.45
CA SER A 72 -6.47 0.28 8.77
C SER A 72 -7.66 0.83 7.98
N ARG A 73 -7.74 0.54 6.67
CA ARG A 73 -8.87 0.95 5.80
C ARG A 73 -10.19 0.29 6.20
N ALA A 74 -10.17 -1.00 6.51
CA ALA A 74 -11.36 -1.73 6.95
C ALA A 74 -11.95 -1.18 8.26
N ILE A 75 -11.08 -0.71 9.17
CA ILE A 75 -11.48 -0.04 10.41
C ILE A 75 -11.96 1.39 10.14
N LYS A 76 -11.35 2.10 9.20
CA LYS A 76 -11.70 3.50 8.91
C LYS A 76 -12.97 3.69 8.09
N ASP A 77 -13.59 2.60 7.62
CA ASP A 77 -14.74 2.64 6.71
C ASP A 77 -14.44 3.48 5.45
N ASP A 78 -13.21 3.38 4.94
CA ASP A 78 -12.83 4.08 3.72
C ASP A 78 -13.52 3.37 2.55
N PRO A 79 -14.57 3.95 1.93
CA PRO A 79 -15.18 3.35 0.77
C PRO A 79 -14.09 3.18 -0.28
N GLN A 80 -14.07 2.05 -1.01
CA GLN A 80 -13.17 1.85 -2.15
C GLN A 80 -13.17 3.13 -2.97
N GLY A 81 -12.08 3.91 -2.83
CA GLY A 81 -12.05 5.28 -3.30
C GLY A 81 -12.26 5.27 -4.80
N ASP A 82 -12.98 6.27 -5.30
CA ASP A 82 -13.02 6.52 -6.74
C ASP A 82 -11.58 6.74 -7.22
N ILE A 83 -11.00 5.72 -7.84
CA ILE A 83 -9.61 5.76 -8.32
C ILE A 83 -9.43 6.85 -9.36
N LEU A 84 -10.48 7.14 -10.16
CA LEU A 84 -10.44 8.27 -11.08
C LEU A 84 -10.31 9.58 -10.31
N GLY A 85 -11.13 9.80 -9.28
CA GLY A 85 -11.02 10.96 -8.39
C GLY A 85 -9.63 11.09 -7.74
N ALA A 86 -9.09 9.99 -7.19
CA ALA A 86 -7.78 9.99 -6.56
C ALA A 86 -6.65 10.32 -7.56
N MET A 87 -6.72 9.80 -8.79
CA MET A 87 -5.76 10.07 -9.85
C MET A 87 -5.86 11.49 -10.38
N VAL A 88 -7.08 12.02 -10.58
CA VAL A 88 -7.29 13.42 -10.98
C VAL A 88 -6.73 14.37 -9.94
N GLU A 89 -6.98 14.12 -8.65
CA GLU A 89 -6.42 14.96 -7.59
C GLU A 89 -4.89 14.85 -7.52
N THR A 90 -4.31 13.66 -7.79
CA THR A 90 -2.86 13.48 -7.90
C THR A 90 -2.27 14.30 -9.05
N MET A 91 -2.91 14.29 -10.22
CA MET A 91 -2.49 15.09 -11.37
C MET A 91 -2.55 16.58 -11.08
N ASN A 92 -3.61 17.06 -10.43
CA ASN A 92 -3.72 18.46 -10.02
C ASN A 92 -2.57 18.87 -9.08
N ARG A 93 -2.24 18.04 -8.08
CA ARG A 93 -1.10 18.30 -7.17
C ARG A 93 0.25 18.24 -7.89
N ALA A 94 0.39 17.38 -8.90
CA ALA A 94 1.60 17.31 -9.70
C ALA A 94 1.77 18.60 -10.52
N SER A 95 0.69 19.12 -11.10
CA SER A 95 0.69 20.42 -11.79
C SER A 95 1.06 21.57 -10.85
N GLU A 96 0.52 21.62 -9.64
CA GLU A 96 0.87 22.63 -8.63
C GLU A 96 2.36 22.57 -8.23
N ALA A 97 2.91 21.38 -8.00
CA ALA A 97 4.33 21.22 -7.66
C ALA A 97 5.27 21.62 -8.81
N LEU A 98 4.89 21.32 -10.05
CA LEU A 98 5.62 21.74 -11.24
C LEU A 98 5.52 23.26 -11.44
N ALA A 99 4.36 23.86 -11.20
CA ALA A 99 4.17 25.31 -11.26
C ALA A 99 5.05 26.03 -10.23
N ALA A 100 5.07 25.58 -8.98
CA ALA A 100 5.93 26.15 -7.94
C ALA A 100 7.43 26.03 -8.29
N THR A 101 7.82 24.91 -8.92
CA THR A 101 9.21 24.73 -9.40
C THR A 101 9.53 25.70 -10.52
N HIS A 102 8.60 25.89 -11.46
CA HIS A 102 8.77 26.81 -12.58
C HIS A 102 8.80 28.28 -12.12
N GLU A 103 7.97 28.66 -11.14
CA GLU A 103 7.96 30.00 -10.54
C GLU A 103 9.30 30.28 -9.85
N MET A 104 9.82 29.35 -9.06
CA MET A 104 11.15 29.47 -8.44
C MET A 104 12.28 29.55 -9.50
N GLU A 105 12.12 28.98 -10.69
CA GLU A 105 13.14 29.06 -11.74
C GLU A 105 13.00 30.29 -12.65
N ALA A 106 11.91 31.05 -12.53
CA ALA A 106 11.57 32.12 -13.48
C ALA A 106 12.51 33.33 -13.42
N ASP A 107 13.05 33.65 -12.24
CA ASP A 107 13.94 34.80 -12.04
C ASP A 107 15.44 34.41 -11.90
N GLY A 108 15.73 33.11 -12.00
CA GLY A 108 17.07 32.54 -11.90
C GLY A 108 17.71 32.61 -10.50
N HIS A 109 16.98 33.04 -9.49
CA HIS A 109 17.39 33.05 -8.08
C HIS A 109 16.60 31.98 -7.32
N ARG A 110 17.15 31.53 -6.19
CA ARG A 110 16.49 30.55 -5.32
C ARG A 110 16.63 31.02 -3.89
N ASP A 111 15.57 31.58 -3.34
CA ASP A 111 15.53 32.00 -1.96
C ASP A 111 14.95 30.90 -1.04
N ALA A 112 15.09 31.12 0.28
CA ALA A 112 14.66 30.14 1.27
C ALA A 112 13.13 29.97 1.33
N GLY A 113 12.37 30.99 0.97
CA GLY A 113 10.91 30.97 0.89
C GLY A 113 10.45 30.13 -0.30
N GLU A 114 10.99 30.35 -1.49
CA GLU A 114 10.67 29.59 -2.69
C GLU A 114 11.01 28.10 -2.54
N ILE A 115 12.17 27.80 -1.96
CA ILE A 115 12.56 26.42 -1.63
C ILE A 115 11.55 25.78 -0.66
N HIS A 116 11.03 26.55 0.30
CA HIS A 116 10.02 26.06 1.23
C HIS A 116 8.68 25.78 0.54
N GLU A 117 8.25 26.65 -0.37
CA GLU A 117 7.01 26.50 -1.13
C GLU A 117 7.06 25.29 -2.06
N VAL A 118 8.17 25.10 -2.79
CA VAL A 118 8.40 23.89 -3.60
C VAL A 118 8.35 22.64 -2.72
N ARG A 119 9.02 22.64 -1.57
CA ARG A 119 8.98 21.49 -0.63
C ARG A 119 7.57 21.21 -0.12
N ALA A 120 6.81 22.25 0.21
CA ALA A 120 5.43 22.09 0.66
C ALA A 120 4.54 21.50 -0.44
N ALA A 121 4.69 21.96 -1.69
CA ALA A 121 3.96 21.44 -2.83
C ALA A 121 4.29 19.96 -3.10
N PHE A 122 5.57 19.58 -3.06
CA PHE A 122 6.00 18.17 -3.21
C PHE A 122 5.56 17.29 -2.02
N ALA A 123 5.51 17.82 -0.80
CA ALA A 123 4.97 17.09 0.34
C ALA A 123 3.47 16.81 0.19
N ALA A 124 2.71 17.80 -0.32
CA ALA A 124 1.29 17.64 -0.63
C ALA A 124 1.07 16.63 -1.77
N LEU A 125 1.87 16.70 -2.84
CA LEU A 125 1.86 15.72 -3.93
C LEU A 125 2.14 14.30 -3.41
N LYS A 126 3.18 14.12 -2.59
CA LYS A 126 3.53 12.81 -2.04
C LYS A 126 2.35 12.20 -1.27
N LYS A 127 1.70 12.99 -0.40
CA LYS A 127 0.52 12.55 0.35
C LYS A 127 -0.60 12.07 -0.57
N GLN A 128 -0.78 12.72 -1.71
CA GLN A 128 -1.82 12.36 -2.67
C GLN A 128 -1.46 11.12 -3.51
N VAL A 129 -0.19 10.97 -3.88
CA VAL A 129 0.35 9.74 -4.49
C VAL A 129 0.16 8.55 -3.55
N ASP A 130 0.48 8.71 -2.26
CA ASP A 130 0.29 7.66 -1.25
C ASP A 130 -1.19 7.25 -1.18
N ARG A 131 -2.11 8.24 -1.19
CA ARG A 131 -3.56 7.98 -1.22
C ARG A 131 -4.02 7.25 -2.49
N ALA A 132 -3.53 7.67 -3.65
CA ALA A 132 -3.88 7.06 -4.93
C ALA A 132 -3.36 5.62 -5.03
N HIS A 133 -2.17 5.36 -4.48
CA HIS A 133 -1.61 4.03 -4.33
C HIS A 133 -2.45 3.16 -3.38
N ASP A 134 -2.90 3.71 -2.25
CA ASP A 134 -3.79 3.03 -1.32
C ASP A 134 -5.14 2.63 -1.95
N VAL A 135 -5.74 3.53 -2.72
CA VAL A 135 -6.97 3.25 -3.48
C VAL A 135 -6.73 2.16 -4.51
N ALA A 136 -5.63 2.22 -5.27
CA ALA A 136 -5.27 1.19 -6.25
C ALA A 136 -5.09 -0.19 -5.61
N ASN A 137 -4.42 -0.26 -4.47
CA ASN A 137 -4.25 -1.51 -3.72
C ASN A 137 -5.60 -2.08 -3.27
N GLY A 138 -6.55 -1.23 -2.88
CA GLY A 138 -7.92 -1.61 -2.51
C GLY A 138 -8.78 -2.14 -3.66
N LEU A 139 -8.38 -1.94 -4.92
CA LEU A 139 -9.05 -2.49 -6.10
C LEU A 139 -8.51 -3.86 -6.54
N THR A 140 -7.39 -4.31 -5.96
CA THR A 140 -6.81 -5.62 -6.30
C THR A 140 -7.82 -6.71 -5.91
N PRO A 141 -8.40 -7.45 -6.87
CA PRO A 141 -9.44 -8.42 -6.55
C PRO A 141 -8.84 -9.53 -5.69
N THR A 142 -9.37 -9.70 -4.48
CA THR A 142 -9.38 -11.01 -3.83
C THR A 142 -10.09 -11.92 -4.83
N ARG A 143 -9.34 -12.73 -5.59
CA ARG A 143 -9.94 -13.77 -6.46
C ARG A 143 -10.79 -14.63 -5.54
N HIS A 144 -12.09 -14.39 -5.51
CA HIS A 144 -13.06 -15.36 -5.03
C HIS A 144 -12.86 -16.58 -5.92
N LEU A 145 -12.13 -17.57 -5.41
CA LEU A 145 -12.20 -18.93 -5.91
C LEU A 145 -13.67 -19.33 -5.77
N ARG A 146 -14.39 -19.19 -6.87
CA ARG A 146 -15.72 -19.71 -7.06
C ARG A 146 -15.59 -21.23 -6.90
N VAL A 147 -15.87 -21.73 -5.70
CA VAL A 147 -16.10 -23.16 -5.47
C VAL A 147 -17.41 -23.45 -6.19
N VAL A 148 -17.29 -23.84 -7.45
CA VAL A 148 -18.38 -24.49 -8.18
C VAL A 148 -18.42 -25.92 -7.65
N GLY A 149 -19.57 -26.31 -7.13
CA GLY A 149 -19.81 -27.60 -6.47
C GLY A 149 -19.74 -28.81 -7.40
#